data_AF-A0A8M1KU63-F1
#
_entry.id   AF-A0A8M1KU63-F1
#
_cell.length_a   1.000
_cell.length_b   1.000
_cell.length_c   1.000
_cell.angle_alpha   90.00
_cell.angle_beta   90.00
_cell.angle_gamma   90.00
#
_symmetry.space_group_name_H-M   'P 1'
#
loop_
_entity.id
_entity.type
_entity.pdbx_description
1 polymer ?
#
loop_
_entity_poly.entity_id
_entity_poly.type
_entity_poly.pdbx_seq_one_letter_code
_entity_poly.pdbx_strand_id
1 'polypeptide(L)'
;MSCLITELYFTTAFFKCNLRCHSFLIGKNMCMFGNVSECIFSVDIKGYATLLSGDIMANRGPTYGLSREVQEKIDQKYDPDLEAKLVDWIVVQCGSNIDRPQPGRQNFQAWLMDGTILCRLINSLYPRGKEPIKKISETQMAFKQMEKISQFLQAAEAYGVNTTDIFQTVDLWEAKDMAAVQRTLMALGSLALTNDDGHYRGDRDWFHKKAQSNRRDFSDEQLRQGQNLIGLQMGSNRGASQSGMTGYGQHRQIM
;
A
#
# COMPACT_ATOMS: atom_id res chain seq x y z
N MET A 1 65.71 -14.67 0.67
CA MET A 1 66.34 -13.57 -0.09
C MET A 1 65.23 -12.83 -0.82
N SER A 2 64.74 -11.76 -0.20
CA SER A 2 64.76 -10.37 -0.76
C SER A 2 63.57 -10.15 -1.70
N CYS A 3 62.43 -9.53 -1.37
CA CYS A 3 62.09 -8.31 -0.62
C CYS A 3 62.75 -7.02 -1.14
N LEU A 4 61.88 -6.03 -1.42
CA LEU A 4 62.09 -4.58 -1.58
C LEU A 4 62.47 -4.09 -3.01
N ILE A 5 61.98 -3.00 -3.60
CA ILE A 5 61.06 -1.87 -3.28
C ILE A 5 60.77 -1.22 -4.65
N THR A 6 59.55 -0.77 -4.95
CA THR A 6 59.37 0.34 -5.92
C THR A 6 58.17 1.19 -5.52
N GLU A 7 58.45 2.48 -5.37
CA GLU A 7 57.60 3.56 -4.91
C GLU A 7 56.42 3.84 -5.84
N LEU A 8 55.30 4.35 -5.31
CA LEU A 8 54.36 5.21 -6.04
C LEU A 8 53.60 6.15 -5.08
N TYR A 9 54.18 7.34 -4.96
CA TYR A 9 53.63 8.68 -4.74
C TYR A 9 52.20 8.88 -4.20
N PHE A 10 52.17 9.46 -2.99
CA PHE A 10 51.06 10.15 -2.36
C PHE A 10 51.03 11.61 -2.87
N THR A 11 49.93 12.06 -3.49
CA THR A 11 49.74 13.49 -3.82
C THR A 11 48.57 14.05 -3.03
N THR A 12 48.91 14.65 -1.88
CA THR A 12 48.00 15.42 -1.02
C THR A 12 47.85 16.82 -1.58
N ALA A 13 46.67 17.18 -2.08
CA ALA A 13 46.33 18.57 -2.41
C ALA A 13 45.81 19.29 -1.17
N PHE A 14 46.65 20.14 -0.59
CA PHE A 14 46.34 21.09 0.48
C PHE A 14 46.01 22.44 -0.17
N PHE A 15 44.82 23.00 0.04
CA PHE A 15 44.56 24.43 -0.16
C PHE A 15 43.94 25.04 1.10
N LYS A 16 44.62 26.09 1.58
CA LYS A 16 44.45 26.86 2.83
C LYS A 16 43.17 27.71 2.86
N CYS A 17 42.57 27.86 4.05
CA CYS A 17 42.20 29.14 4.73
C CYS A 17 41.28 28.82 5.92
N ASN A 18 41.22 29.53 7.06
CA ASN A 18 42.07 30.40 7.87
C ASN A 18 41.25 30.58 9.19
N LEU A 19 41.92 30.95 10.29
CA LEU A 19 41.38 31.42 11.58
C LEU A 19 40.80 30.40 12.61
N ARG A 20 41.70 30.01 13.52
CA ARG A 20 41.69 30.38 14.96
C ARG A 20 40.42 30.05 15.78
N CYS A 21 40.51 29.06 16.67
CA CYS A 21 39.95 29.20 18.02
C CYS A 21 40.65 28.27 19.04
N HIS A 22 40.79 28.84 20.23
CA HIS A 22 41.63 28.49 21.36
C HIS A 22 41.01 27.36 22.20
N SER A 23 41.84 26.52 22.83
CA SER A 23 41.40 25.60 23.88
C SER A 23 40.81 26.36 25.07
N PHE A 24 39.69 25.89 25.61
CA PHE A 24 39.34 26.10 27.02
C PHE A 24 38.49 24.93 27.55
N LEU A 25 38.82 24.53 28.77
CA LEU A 25 38.38 23.34 29.47
C LEU A 25 37.51 23.79 30.67
N ILE A 26 36.63 22.90 31.15
CA ILE A 26 35.96 22.86 32.48
C ILE A 26 34.50 23.39 32.57
N GLY A 27 33.57 22.46 32.80
CA GLY A 27 32.81 22.42 34.07
C GLY A 27 31.32 22.80 34.10
N LYS A 28 30.48 21.76 34.34
CA LYS A 28 29.22 21.71 35.14
C LYS A 28 27.91 22.33 34.59
N ASN A 29 26.97 21.41 34.34
CA ASN A 29 25.51 21.44 34.59
C ASN A 29 24.73 22.76 34.42
N MET A 30 23.95 22.83 33.34
CA MET A 30 22.59 23.38 33.37
C MET A 30 21.76 22.73 32.26
N CYS A 31 20.90 21.78 32.62
CA CYS A 31 19.77 21.38 31.76
C CYS A 31 18.69 22.46 31.85
N MET A 32 18.16 22.90 30.71
CA MET A 32 16.71 23.04 30.47
C MET A 32 16.46 23.54 29.03
N PHE A 33 15.73 22.70 28.27
CA PHE A 33 14.88 22.96 27.11
C PHE A 33 15.48 23.41 25.75
N GLY A 34 15.34 22.52 24.76
CA GLY A 34 15.22 22.90 23.35
C GLY A 34 15.77 21.90 22.32
N ASN A 35 15.10 20.75 22.15
CA ASN A 35 15.17 19.79 21.03
C ASN A 35 16.45 19.79 20.16
N VAL A 36 17.39 18.91 20.52
CA VAL A 36 18.51 18.49 19.65
C VAL A 36 18.27 17.04 19.24
N SER A 37 18.16 16.81 17.93
CA SER A 37 18.37 15.50 17.32
C SER A 37 19.81 15.08 17.56
N GLU A 38 20.03 14.12 18.47
CA GLU A 38 21.34 13.52 18.65
C GLU A 38 21.65 12.57 17.49
N CYS A 39 22.56 13.01 16.63
CA CYS A 39 23.27 12.15 15.69
C CYS A 39 24.42 11.47 16.44
N ILE A 40 24.26 10.19 16.78
CA ILE A 40 25.37 9.37 17.26
C ILE A 40 26.07 8.76 16.04
N PHE A 41 27.25 9.26 15.71
CA PHE A 41 28.19 8.57 14.81
C PHE A 41 29.05 7.62 15.64
N SER A 42 28.89 6.31 15.40
CA SER A 42 29.85 5.31 15.87
C SER A 42 30.77 4.93 14.72
N VAL A 43 32.08 5.13 14.91
CA VAL A 43 33.13 4.68 14.00
C VAL A 43 33.55 3.29 14.46
N ASP A 44 33.41 2.27 13.62
CA ASP A 44 33.90 0.92 13.95
C ASP A 44 35.11 0.53 13.10
N ILE A 45 36.18 0.14 13.79
CA ILE A 45 37.48 -0.30 13.27
C ILE A 45 37.68 -1.73 13.75
N LYS A 46 37.47 -2.71 12.86
CA LYS A 46 38.34 -3.87 12.56
C LYS A 46 37.53 -5.03 12.00
N GLY A 47 38.00 -5.53 10.86
CA GLY A 47 37.43 -6.68 10.18
C GLY A 47 37.57 -7.98 10.96
N TYR A 48 36.53 -8.80 10.85
CA TYR A 48 36.59 -10.25 10.74
C TYR A 48 35.47 -10.69 9.78
N ALA A 49 35.83 -11.57 8.84
CA ALA A 49 34.90 -12.16 7.90
C ALA A 49 34.15 -13.32 8.56
N THR A 50 32.85 -13.13 8.78
CA THR A 50 31.89 -14.21 8.99
C THR A 50 30.57 -13.80 8.33
N LEU A 51 30.13 -14.61 7.36
CA LEU A 51 28.86 -14.46 6.65
C LEU A 51 27.69 -14.64 7.62
N LEU A 52 27.07 -13.52 8.02
CA LEU A 52 25.71 -13.49 8.52
C LEU A 52 25.02 -12.29 7.84
N SER A 53 24.33 -12.56 6.75
CA SER A 53 23.29 -11.68 6.23
C SER A 53 22.15 -11.66 7.25
N GLY A 54 22.25 -10.75 8.20
CA GLY A 54 21.24 -10.46 9.19
C GLY A 54 21.31 -8.98 9.46
N ASP A 55 20.54 -8.21 8.69
CA ASP A 55 20.43 -6.77 8.86
C ASP A 55 20.12 -6.45 10.33
N ILE A 56 20.78 -5.38 10.78
CA ILE A 56 20.74 -4.84 12.13
C ILE A 56 19.31 -4.41 12.47
N MET A 57 18.50 -5.29 13.06
CA MET A 57 17.26 -4.89 13.74
C MET A 57 17.59 -4.40 15.16
N ALA A 58 18.26 -3.25 15.25
CA ALA A 58 18.50 -2.61 16.54
C ALA A 58 17.19 -1.96 17.04
N ASN A 59 16.74 -2.38 18.23
CA ASN A 59 15.70 -1.79 19.09
C ASN A 59 14.24 -2.24 18.97
N ARG A 60 13.95 -3.51 18.67
CA ARG A 60 12.66 -4.10 19.10
C ARG A 60 12.84 -5.38 19.88
N GLY A 61 12.56 -5.29 21.18
CA GLY A 61 12.39 -6.47 22.01
C GLY A 61 11.19 -7.29 21.54
N PRO A 62 11.14 -8.60 21.87
CA PRO A 62 10.01 -9.45 21.49
C PRO A 62 8.70 -8.85 22.01
N THR A 63 7.66 -8.85 21.19
CA THR A 63 6.31 -8.46 21.62
C THR A 63 5.72 -9.57 22.51
N TYR A 64 5.17 -9.19 23.66
CA TYR A 64 4.56 -10.11 24.62
C TYR A 64 3.10 -9.74 24.89
N GLY A 65 2.30 -10.71 25.34
CA GLY A 65 0.89 -10.51 25.74
C GLY A 65 -0.02 -10.11 24.57
N LEU A 66 -0.95 -9.18 24.81
CA LEU A 66 -1.96 -8.74 23.84
C LEU A 66 -1.35 -8.27 22.50
N SER A 67 -0.18 -7.61 22.52
CA SER A 67 0.50 -7.16 21.30
C SER A 67 0.97 -8.32 20.42
N ARG A 68 1.35 -9.45 21.03
CA ARG A 68 1.73 -10.66 20.31
C ARG A 68 0.52 -11.36 19.71
N GLU A 69 -0.57 -11.49 20.47
CA GLU A 69 -1.81 -12.10 19.97
C GLU A 69 -2.41 -11.30 18.81
N VAL A 70 -2.34 -9.97 18.86
CA VAL A 70 -2.75 -9.11 17.74
C VAL A 70 -1.87 -9.35 16.52
N GLN A 71 -0.55 -9.43 16.69
CA GLN A 71 0.37 -9.72 15.60
C GLN A 71 0.13 -11.11 14.99
N GLU A 72 -0.11 -12.13 15.82
CA GLU A 72 -0.43 -13.48 15.35
C GLU A 72 -1.73 -13.51 14.54
N LYS A 73 -2.76 -12.75 14.97
CA LYS A 73 -4.01 -12.61 14.21
C LYS A 73 -3.83 -11.85 12.89
N ILE A 74 -2.90 -10.91 12.83
CA ILE A 74 -2.55 -10.20 11.58
C ILE A 74 -1.82 -11.17 10.65
N ASP A 75 -0.83 -11.89 11.17
CA ASP A 75 -0.05 -12.87 10.43
C ASP A 75 -0.93 -14.02 9.91
N GLN A 76 -2.01 -14.40 10.62
CA GLN A 76 -3.00 -15.37 10.15
C GLN A 76 -3.82 -14.90 8.95
N LYS A 77 -3.94 -13.59 8.70
CA LYS A 77 -4.66 -13.05 7.54
C LYS A 77 -3.82 -13.07 6.27
N TYR A 78 -2.52 -13.31 6.40
CA TYR A 78 -1.62 -13.38 5.27
C TYR A 78 -1.81 -14.73 4.56
N ASP A 79 -2.04 -14.66 3.25
CA ASP A 79 -2.33 -15.82 2.42
C ASP A 79 -1.18 -16.04 1.42
N PRO A 80 -0.48 -17.19 1.46
CA PRO A 80 0.64 -17.47 0.56
C PRO A 80 0.20 -17.70 -0.90
N ASP A 81 -1.02 -18.19 -1.14
CA ASP A 81 -1.53 -18.40 -2.50
C ASP A 81 -1.84 -17.05 -3.16
N LEU A 82 -2.34 -16.10 -2.35
CA LEU A 82 -2.57 -14.73 -2.77
C LEU A 82 -1.25 -14.00 -3.06
N GLU A 83 -0.19 -14.25 -2.30
CA GLU A 83 1.16 -13.76 -2.63
C GLU A 83 1.60 -14.22 -4.01
N ALA A 84 1.52 -15.52 -4.30
CA ALA A 84 1.93 -16.07 -5.59
C ALA A 84 1.18 -15.39 -6.76
N LYS A 85 -0.14 -15.23 -6.60
CA LYS A 85 -0.99 -14.53 -7.57
C LYS A 85 -0.58 -13.06 -7.73
N LEU A 86 -0.28 -12.34 -6.64
CA LEU A 86 0.17 -10.95 -6.70
C LEU A 86 1.54 -10.81 -7.39
N VAL A 87 2.47 -11.72 -7.11
CA VAL A 87 3.78 -11.77 -7.77
C VAL A 87 3.60 -11.98 -9.27
N ASP A 88 2.77 -12.96 -9.67
CA ASP A 88 2.45 -13.23 -11.08
C ASP A 88 1.89 -11.97 -11.76
N TRP A 89 0.93 -11.31 -11.12
CA TRP A 89 0.35 -10.08 -11.64
C TRP A 89 1.35 -8.95 -11.77
N ILE A 90 2.16 -8.67 -10.75
CA ILE A 90 3.15 -7.58 -10.75
C ILE A 90 4.17 -7.78 -11.88
N VAL A 91 4.61 -9.02 -12.10
CA VAL A 91 5.56 -9.37 -13.18
C VAL A 91 4.94 -9.11 -14.55
N VAL A 92 3.70 -9.58 -14.79
CA VAL A 92 3.02 -9.37 -16.07
C VAL A 92 2.70 -7.89 -16.30
N GLN A 93 2.28 -7.18 -15.26
CA GLN A 93 1.88 -5.79 -15.32
C GLN A 93 3.07 -4.86 -15.60
N CYS A 94 4.18 -5.06 -14.90
CA CYS A 94 5.36 -4.22 -15.07
C CYS A 94 6.19 -4.58 -16.32
N GLY A 95 6.16 -5.85 -16.78
CA GLY A 95 6.74 -6.33 -18.04
C GLY A 95 8.23 -6.04 -18.29
N SER A 96 8.92 -5.44 -17.31
CA SER A 96 10.34 -5.09 -17.32
C SER A 96 11.08 -6.22 -16.60
N ASN A 97 12.36 -6.46 -16.92
CA ASN A 97 13.25 -7.44 -16.27
C ASN A 97 13.15 -7.37 -14.72
N ILE A 98 12.16 -8.08 -14.16
CA ILE A 98 11.89 -8.14 -12.74
C ILE A 98 12.08 -9.60 -12.39
N ASP A 99 13.12 -9.84 -11.59
CA ASP A 99 13.38 -11.16 -11.06
C ASP A 99 12.24 -11.54 -10.12
N ARG A 100 11.65 -12.71 -10.40
CA ARG A 100 10.60 -13.28 -9.55
C ARG A 100 11.23 -13.62 -8.19
N PRO A 101 10.68 -13.10 -7.07
CA PRO A 101 11.18 -13.46 -5.75
C PRO A 101 10.91 -14.94 -5.47
N GLN A 102 11.73 -15.54 -4.63
CA GLN A 102 11.42 -16.87 -4.09
C GLN A 102 10.14 -16.78 -3.24
N PRO A 103 9.31 -17.83 -3.22
CA PRO A 103 8.10 -17.82 -2.40
C PRO A 103 8.46 -17.60 -0.94
N GLY A 104 7.65 -16.81 -0.25
CA GLY A 104 7.80 -16.57 1.18
C GLY A 104 7.74 -15.09 1.55
N ARG A 105 7.04 -14.83 2.65
CA ARG A 105 6.79 -13.51 3.22
C ARG A 105 8.02 -12.60 3.29
N GLN A 106 9.16 -13.12 3.75
CA GLN A 106 10.40 -12.34 3.92
C GLN A 106 10.99 -11.92 2.57
N ASN A 107 10.95 -12.82 1.58
CA ASN A 107 11.46 -12.56 0.23
C ASN A 107 10.56 -11.55 -0.49
N PHE A 108 9.25 -11.70 -0.37
CA PHE A 108 8.28 -10.76 -0.93
C PHE A 108 8.40 -9.37 -0.31
N GLN A 109 8.59 -9.29 1.00
CA GLN A 109 8.88 -8.02 1.68
C GLN A 109 10.17 -7.39 1.16
N ALA A 110 11.29 -8.10 1.15
CA ALA A 110 12.57 -7.58 0.69
C ALA A 110 12.51 -7.08 -0.77
N TRP A 111 11.75 -7.78 -1.61
CA TRP A 111 11.52 -7.42 -3.01
C TRP A 111 10.74 -6.11 -3.18
N LEU A 112 9.71 -5.88 -2.36
CA LEU A 112 8.90 -4.66 -2.40
C LEU A 112 9.47 -3.49 -1.57
N MET A 113 10.36 -3.78 -0.62
CA MET A 113 10.90 -2.81 0.35
C MET A 113 11.65 -1.65 -0.29
N ASP A 114 12.32 -1.85 -1.44
CA ASP A 114 12.99 -0.77 -2.16
C ASP A 114 11.99 0.25 -2.77
N GLY A 115 10.71 -0.11 -2.86
CA GLY A 115 9.61 0.73 -3.36
C GLY A 115 9.62 0.97 -4.87
N THR A 116 10.69 0.60 -5.57
CA THR A 116 10.84 0.81 -7.02
C THR A 116 9.83 0.00 -7.83
N ILE A 117 9.56 -1.24 -7.42
CA ILE A 117 8.57 -2.12 -8.07
C ILE A 117 7.16 -1.55 -7.91
N LEU A 118 6.81 -1.07 -6.72
CA LEU A 118 5.52 -0.45 -6.45
C LEU A 118 5.32 0.81 -7.30
N CYS A 119 6.35 1.66 -7.42
CA CYS A 119 6.30 2.83 -8.28
C CYS A 119 6.13 2.47 -9.77
N ARG A 120 6.83 1.43 -10.24
CA ARG A 120 6.67 0.92 -11.62
C ARG A 120 5.27 0.35 -11.85
N LEU A 121 4.73 -0.38 -10.86
CA LEU A 121 3.40 -0.97 -10.91
C LEU A 121 2.34 0.10 -11.10
N ILE A 122 2.31 1.14 -10.24
CA ILE A 122 1.31 2.19 -10.38
C ILE A 122 1.50 2.98 -11.68
N ASN A 123 2.73 3.29 -12.08
CA ASN A 123 2.98 4.00 -13.34
C ASN A 123 2.48 3.21 -14.56
N SER A 124 2.58 1.88 -14.54
CA SER A 124 2.09 1.04 -15.64
C SER A 124 0.56 1.08 -15.83
N LEU A 125 -0.18 1.41 -14.77
CA LEU A 125 -1.64 1.54 -14.81
C LEU A 125 -2.10 2.87 -15.40
N TYR A 126 -1.21 3.86 -15.50
CA TYR A 126 -1.50 5.15 -16.12
C TYR A 126 -1.04 5.18 -17.59
N PRO A 127 -1.70 5.99 -18.44
CA PRO A 127 -1.23 6.24 -19.80
C PRO A 127 0.10 6.97 -19.79
N ARG A 128 0.94 6.69 -20.79
CA ARG A 128 2.25 7.34 -20.96
C ARG A 128 2.09 8.86 -20.94
N GLY A 129 2.76 9.52 -19.98
CA GLY A 129 2.72 10.97 -19.78
C GLY A 129 1.86 11.46 -18.61
N LYS A 130 0.96 10.63 -18.06
CA LYS A 130 0.23 10.92 -16.81
C LYS A 130 0.74 10.10 -15.62
N GLU A 131 1.98 9.63 -15.69
CA GLU A 131 2.60 8.86 -14.63
C GLU A 131 2.71 9.71 -13.35
N PRO A 132 2.13 9.24 -12.22
CA PRO A 132 2.20 9.97 -10.96
C PRO A 132 3.64 10.08 -10.44
N ILE A 133 4.51 9.10 -10.74
CA ILE A 133 5.88 9.02 -10.21
C ILE A 133 6.90 9.11 -11.35
N LYS A 134 7.39 10.32 -11.61
CA LYS A 134 8.27 10.60 -12.77
C LYS A 134 9.74 10.25 -12.56
N LYS A 135 10.21 10.15 -11.32
CA LYS A 135 11.63 9.94 -10.99
C LYS A 135 11.81 8.79 -10.00
N ILE A 136 12.21 7.64 -10.52
CA ILE A 136 12.56 6.47 -9.72
C ILE A 136 14.08 6.43 -9.59
N SER A 137 14.61 6.90 -8.46
CA SER A 137 16.05 6.86 -8.15
C SER A 137 16.38 5.59 -7.39
N GLU A 138 17.30 4.76 -7.88
CA GLU A 138 17.78 3.58 -7.15
C GLU A 138 18.82 4.04 -6.11
N THR A 139 18.51 3.87 -4.83
CA THR A 139 19.35 4.36 -3.74
C THR A 139 19.09 3.53 -2.50
N GLN A 140 20.15 3.08 -1.84
CA GLN A 140 20.13 2.21 -0.66
C GLN A 140 19.76 2.94 0.65
N MET A 141 19.45 4.23 0.58
CA MET A 141 19.10 5.02 1.77
C MET A 141 17.67 4.70 2.23
N ALA A 142 17.52 4.22 3.46
CA ALA A 142 16.22 3.84 4.06
C ALA A 142 15.15 4.94 3.90
N PHE A 143 15.52 6.21 4.14
CA PHE A 143 14.62 7.35 3.97
C PHE A 143 14.08 7.47 2.53
N LYS A 144 14.92 7.21 1.51
CA LYS A 144 14.52 7.27 0.11
C LYS A 144 13.61 6.11 -0.29
N GLN A 145 13.80 4.93 0.30
CA GLN A 145 12.91 3.79 0.10
C GLN A 145 11.52 4.08 0.70
N MET A 146 11.48 4.59 1.93
CA MET A 146 10.24 5.02 2.58
C MET A 146 9.50 6.11 1.80
N GLU A 147 10.23 7.08 1.24
CA GLU A 147 9.67 8.14 0.39
C GLU A 147 9.01 7.57 -0.87
N LYS A 148 9.64 6.60 -1.55
CA LYS A 148 9.05 5.93 -2.73
C LYS A 148 7.76 5.18 -2.38
N ILE A 149 7.76 4.42 -1.27
CA ILE A 149 6.58 3.71 -0.80
C ILE A 149 5.46 4.73 -0.54
N SER A 150 5.76 5.85 0.13
CA SER A 150 4.77 6.90 0.37
C SER A 150 4.21 7.51 -0.92
N GLN A 151 5.03 7.75 -1.94
CA GLN A 151 4.57 8.22 -3.25
C GLN A 151 3.63 7.22 -3.94
N PHE A 152 3.92 5.92 -3.83
CA PHE A 152 3.02 4.87 -4.31
C PHE A 152 1.67 4.91 -3.58
N LEU A 153 1.66 5.05 -2.25
CA LEU A 153 0.42 5.09 -1.47
C LEU A 153 -0.46 6.29 -1.87
N GLN A 154 0.14 7.46 -2.06
CA GLN A 154 -0.56 8.66 -2.54
C GLN A 154 -1.13 8.46 -3.95
N ALA A 155 -0.37 7.82 -4.84
CA ALA A 155 -0.83 7.52 -6.18
C ALA A 155 -1.94 6.46 -6.21
N ALA A 156 -1.89 5.47 -5.33
CA ALA A 156 -2.92 4.45 -5.18
C ALA A 156 -4.24 5.04 -4.63
N GLU A 157 -4.15 5.96 -3.67
CA GLU A 157 -5.31 6.73 -3.18
C GLU A 157 -5.93 7.56 -4.31
N ALA A 158 -5.10 8.29 -5.07
CA ALA A 158 -5.55 9.10 -6.21
C ALA A 158 -6.13 8.23 -7.35
N TYR A 159 -5.70 6.98 -7.49
CA TYR A 159 -6.27 6.03 -8.44
C TYR A 159 -7.67 5.54 -8.01
N GLY A 160 -8.01 5.68 -6.73
CA GLY A 160 -9.33 5.34 -6.17
C GLY A 160 -9.32 4.14 -5.22
N VAL A 161 -8.15 3.69 -4.75
CA VAL A 161 -8.07 2.68 -3.67
C VAL A 161 -8.63 3.31 -2.39
N ASN A 162 -9.49 2.56 -1.68
CA ASN A 162 -10.10 3.07 -0.46
C ASN A 162 -9.04 3.24 0.63
N THR A 163 -9.07 4.35 1.36
CA THR A 163 -8.06 4.67 2.38
C THR A 163 -7.99 3.64 3.51
N THR A 164 -9.07 2.90 3.77
CA THR A 164 -9.10 1.79 4.73
C THR A 164 -8.27 0.58 4.31
N ASP A 165 -8.07 0.43 3.00
CA ASP A 165 -7.35 -0.68 2.41
C ASP A 165 -5.90 -0.31 2.12
N ILE A 166 -5.49 0.95 2.32
CA ILE A 166 -4.12 1.44 2.09
C ILE A 166 -3.25 1.14 3.31
N PHE A 167 -2.13 0.44 3.10
CA PHE A 167 -1.14 0.14 4.14
C PHE A 167 -0.26 1.37 4.47
N GLN A 168 0.45 1.34 5.60
CA GLN A 168 1.42 2.38 5.96
C GLN A 168 2.84 1.98 5.59
N THR A 169 3.73 2.93 5.29
CA THR A 169 5.13 2.64 4.92
C THR A 169 5.86 1.70 5.90
N VAL A 170 5.52 1.81 7.19
CA VAL A 170 6.05 0.99 8.29
C VAL A 170 5.62 -0.48 8.17
N ASP A 171 4.43 -0.75 7.64
CA ASP A 171 3.88 -2.10 7.50
C ASP A 171 4.67 -2.95 6.51
N LEU A 172 5.15 -2.31 5.44
CA LEU A 172 6.00 -2.93 4.43
C LEU A 172 7.49 -2.91 4.81
N TRP A 173 8.00 -1.76 5.24
CA TRP A 173 9.44 -1.61 5.49
C TRP A 173 9.90 -2.40 6.72
N GLU A 174 9.09 -2.45 7.78
CA GLU A 174 9.37 -3.24 9.00
C GLU A 174 8.61 -4.56 9.07
N ALA A 175 7.89 -4.94 8.01
CA ALA A 175 7.07 -6.15 7.92
C ALA A 175 6.04 -6.36 9.05
N LYS A 176 5.48 -5.26 9.60
CA LYS A 176 4.48 -5.32 10.67
C LYS A 176 3.14 -5.89 10.21
N ASP A 177 2.67 -5.53 9.02
CA ASP A 177 1.40 -6.02 8.49
C ASP A 177 1.51 -6.25 6.98
N MET A 178 2.08 -7.41 6.62
CA MET A 178 2.17 -7.84 5.21
C MET A 178 0.80 -8.20 4.62
N ALA A 179 -0.19 -8.54 5.45
CA ALA A 179 -1.54 -8.79 4.99
C ALA A 179 -2.23 -7.49 4.53
N ALA A 180 -1.95 -6.35 5.15
CA ALA A 180 -2.39 -5.04 4.67
C ALA A 180 -1.81 -4.74 3.28
N VAL A 181 -0.51 -4.99 3.06
CA VAL A 181 0.13 -4.81 1.74
C VAL A 181 -0.56 -5.64 0.66
N GLN A 182 -0.84 -6.92 0.96
CA GLN A 182 -1.58 -7.80 0.07
C GLN A 182 -2.98 -7.25 -0.24
N ARG A 183 -3.73 -6.79 0.76
CA ARG A 183 -5.06 -6.19 0.58
C ARG A 183 -5.03 -4.95 -0.30
N THR A 184 -4.06 -4.05 -0.11
CA THR A 184 -3.93 -2.85 -0.95
C THR A 184 -3.67 -3.21 -2.41
N LEU A 185 -2.76 -4.16 -2.66
CA LEU A 185 -2.45 -4.60 -4.02
C LEU A 185 -3.63 -5.30 -4.69
N MET A 186 -4.38 -6.12 -3.94
CA MET A 186 -5.62 -6.74 -4.43
C MET A 186 -6.69 -5.70 -4.76
N ALA A 187 -6.85 -4.68 -3.90
CA ALA A 187 -7.78 -3.59 -4.12
C ALA A 187 -7.39 -2.77 -5.37
N LEU A 188 -6.10 -2.52 -5.56
CA LEU A 188 -5.56 -1.83 -6.73
C LEU A 188 -5.81 -2.62 -8.02
N GLY A 189 -5.49 -3.92 -8.04
CA GLY A 189 -5.72 -4.78 -9.22
C GLY A 189 -7.20 -4.93 -9.57
N SER A 190 -8.07 -5.06 -8.57
CA SER A 190 -9.52 -5.10 -8.76
C SER A 190 -10.08 -3.79 -9.34
N LEU A 191 -9.52 -2.65 -8.91
CA LEU A 191 -9.90 -1.34 -9.44
C LEU A 191 -9.42 -1.14 -10.88
N ALA A 192 -8.18 -1.54 -11.18
CA ALA A 192 -7.64 -1.51 -12.53
C ALA A 192 -8.47 -2.35 -13.52
N LEU A 193 -8.92 -3.53 -13.10
CA LEU A 193 -9.83 -4.36 -13.88
C LEU A 193 -11.22 -3.72 -14.07
N THR A 194 -11.65 -2.89 -13.12
CA THR A 194 -12.98 -2.27 -13.13
C THR A 194 -13.05 -1.06 -14.04
N ASN A 195 -11.99 -0.23 -14.06
CA ASN A 195 -11.92 0.97 -14.88
C ASN A 195 -11.80 0.66 -16.38
N ASP A 196 -11.30 -0.54 -16.76
CA ASP A 196 -11.21 -1.02 -18.15
C ASP A 196 -10.46 -0.05 -19.10
N ASP A 197 -9.49 0.70 -18.57
CA ASP A 197 -8.72 1.73 -19.31
C ASP A 197 -7.79 1.14 -20.40
N GLY A 198 -7.76 -0.18 -20.60
CA GLY A 198 -6.86 -0.88 -21.53
C GLY A 198 -5.39 -0.94 -21.10
N HIS A 199 -5.05 -0.43 -19.90
CA HIS A 199 -3.70 -0.42 -19.34
C HIS A 199 -3.44 -1.59 -18.38
N TYR A 200 -4.49 -2.32 -18.01
CA TYR A 200 -4.37 -3.56 -17.24
C TYR A 200 -3.81 -4.68 -18.11
N ARG A 201 -2.84 -5.41 -17.58
CA ARG A 201 -2.20 -6.58 -18.18
C ARG A 201 -2.20 -7.73 -17.18
N GLY A 202 -2.60 -8.90 -17.63
CA GLY A 202 -2.71 -10.08 -16.78
C GLY A 202 -4.01 -10.83 -17.00
N ASP A 203 -4.15 -11.93 -16.26
CA ASP A 203 -5.37 -12.71 -16.27
C ASP A 203 -6.47 -11.98 -15.48
N ARG A 204 -7.65 -11.85 -16.10
CA ARG A 204 -8.81 -11.20 -15.48
C ARG A 204 -9.36 -12.02 -14.32
N ASP A 205 -9.08 -13.33 -14.28
CA ASP A 205 -9.50 -14.23 -13.20
C ASP A 205 -8.69 -14.02 -11.91
N TRP A 206 -7.61 -13.23 -11.98
CA TRP A 206 -6.83 -12.92 -10.78
C TRP A 206 -7.56 -11.98 -9.82
N PHE A 207 -8.38 -11.08 -10.34
CA PHE A 207 -9.07 -10.05 -9.55
C PHE A 207 -10.57 -10.07 -9.79
N HIS A 208 -11.34 -9.65 -8.80
CA HIS A 208 -12.79 -9.49 -8.96
C HIS A 208 -13.12 -8.07 -9.38
N LYS A 209 -13.99 -7.91 -10.37
CA LYS A 209 -14.47 -6.59 -10.78
C LYS A 209 -15.31 -5.98 -9.65
N LYS A 210 -14.95 -4.78 -9.19
CA LYS A 210 -15.74 -4.05 -8.20
C LYS A 210 -17.06 -3.59 -8.82
N ALA A 211 -18.15 -3.76 -8.10
CA ALA A 211 -19.46 -3.28 -8.52
C ALA A 211 -19.44 -1.74 -8.56
N GLN A 212 -19.77 -1.17 -9.72
CA GLN A 212 -19.92 0.28 -9.88
C GLN A 212 -21.38 0.67 -9.63
N SER A 213 -21.60 1.80 -8.96
CA SER A 213 -22.95 2.31 -8.73
C SER A 213 -23.55 2.74 -10.07
N ASN A 214 -24.58 2.03 -10.50
CA ASN A 214 -25.36 2.43 -11.67
C ASN A 214 -26.51 3.32 -11.20
N ARG A 215 -26.25 4.63 -11.08
CA ARG A 215 -27.31 5.60 -10.82
C ARG A 215 -28.17 5.70 -12.08
N ARG A 216 -29.40 5.18 -11.99
CA ARG A 216 -30.40 5.29 -13.06
C ARG A 216 -31.08 6.63 -12.92
N ASP A 217 -30.70 7.59 -13.74
CA ASP A 217 -31.43 8.84 -13.85
C ASP A 217 -32.62 8.63 -14.80
N PHE A 218 -33.83 8.83 -14.27
CA PHE A 218 -35.07 8.78 -15.04
C PHE A 218 -35.41 10.19 -15.51
N SER A 219 -35.97 10.32 -16.71
CA SER A 219 -36.47 11.62 -17.15
C SER A 219 -37.67 12.05 -16.30
N ASP A 220 -37.88 13.35 -16.15
CA ASP A 220 -39.04 13.90 -15.42
C ASP A 220 -40.37 13.37 -15.96
N GLU A 221 -40.46 13.17 -17.28
CA GLU A 221 -41.64 12.58 -17.91
C GLU A 221 -41.84 11.12 -17.48
N GLN A 222 -40.76 10.32 -17.41
CA GLN A 222 -40.81 8.94 -16.94
C GLN A 222 -41.17 8.85 -15.45
N LEU A 223 -40.70 9.80 -14.63
CA LEU A 223 -41.09 9.91 -13.22
C LEU A 223 -42.58 10.28 -13.06
N ARG A 224 -43.11 11.21 -13.87
CA ARG A 224 -44.54 11.57 -13.88
C ARG A 224 -45.43 10.41 -14.33
N GLN A 225 -45.01 9.67 -15.36
CA GLN A 225 -45.72 8.47 -15.79
C GLN A 225 -45.73 7.39 -14.70
N GLY A 226 -44.65 7.28 -13.91
CA GLY A 226 -44.58 6.41 -12.74
C GLY A 226 -45.58 6.76 -11.64
N GLN A 227 -45.88 8.05 -11.42
CA GLN A 227 -46.86 8.49 -10.41
C GLN A 227 -48.30 8.06 -10.75
N ASN A 228 -48.62 7.91 -12.03
CA ASN A 228 -49.95 7.50 -12.49
C ASN A 228 -50.15 5.98 -12.48
N LEU A 229 -49.09 5.19 -12.25
CA LEU A 229 -49.15 3.73 -12.15
C LEU A 229 -49.41 3.31 -10.69
N ILE A 230 -50.66 3.02 -10.37
CA ILE A 230 -51.03 2.45 -9.06
C ILE A 230 -50.55 1.00 -9.01
N GLY A 231 -49.57 0.71 -8.15
CA GLY A 231 -49.05 -0.64 -7.96
C GLY A 231 -50.12 -1.61 -7.43
N LEU A 232 -50.07 -2.87 -7.87
CA LEU A 232 -51.01 -3.93 -7.46
C LEU A 232 -51.13 -4.10 -5.92
N GLN A 233 -50.08 -3.74 -5.19
CA GLN A 233 -49.99 -3.81 -3.73
C GLN A 233 -50.75 -2.68 -3.00
N MET A 234 -51.15 -1.61 -3.68
CA MET A 234 -51.96 -0.51 -3.12
C MET A 234 -53.47 -0.86 -3.13
N GLY A 235 -53.81 -2.15 -3.15
CA GLY A 235 -55.17 -2.65 -3.22
C GLY A 235 -55.72 -2.60 -4.64
N SER A 236 -55.30 -3.53 -5.50
CA SER A 236 -56.00 -3.76 -6.76
C SER A 236 -57.36 -4.41 -6.49
N ASN A 237 -58.44 -3.70 -6.80
CA ASN A 237 -59.81 -4.22 -6.82
C ASN A 237 -60.09 -5.16 -8.01
N ARG A 238 -59.11 -5.44 -8.88
CA ARG A 238 -59.29 -6.28 -10.07
C ARG A 238 -59.11 -7.78 -9.81
N GLY A 239 -58.60 -8.19 -8.65
CA GLY A 239 -58.48 -9.60 -8.26
C GLY A 239 -59.66 -10.13 -7.44
N ALA A 240 -60.38 -9.25 -6.75
CA ALA A 240 -61.63 -9.58 -6.07
C ALA A 240 -62.76 -9.00 -6.91
N SER A 241 -63.35 -9.81 -7.78
CA SER A 241 -64.63 -9.50 -8.41
C SER A 241 -65.55 -8.89 -7.35
N GLN A 242 -66.02 -7.67 -7.57
CA GLN A 242 -67.01 -6.95 -6.75
C GLN A 242 -68.40 -7.64 -6.81
N SER A 243 -68.43 -8.95 -6.96
CA SER A 243 -69.60 -9.80 -6.89
C SER A 243 -69.70 -10.25 -5.43
N GLY A 244 -70.48 -9.52 -4.63
CA GLY A 244 -70.79 -9.91 -3.25
C GLY A 244 -70.32 -8.97 -2.13
N MET A 245 -69.67 -7.84 -2.45
CA MET A 245 -69.47 -6.78 -1.45
C MET A 245 -70.79 -6.02 -1.22
N THR A 246 -71.59 -6.51 -0.27
CA THR A 246 -72.71 -5.74 0.29
C THR A 246 -72.14 -4.55 1.05
N GLY A 247 -72.55 -3.33 0.69
CA GLY A 247 -72.15 -2.12 1.42
C GLY A 247 -72.48 -2.24 2.92
N TYR A 248 -71.63 -1.62 3.76
CA TYR A 248 -71.89 -1.51 5.19
C TYR A 248 -73.30 -0.93 5.41
N GLY A 249 -74.19 -1.71 6.04
CA GLY A 249 -75.58 -1.32 6.30
C GLY A 249 -76.68 -2.19 5.67
N GLN A 250 -76.34 -3.25 4.92
CA GLN A 250 -77.35 -4.20 4.44
C GLN A 250 -77.98 -5.01 5.59
N HIS A 251 -79.31 -5.01 5.66
CA HIS A 251 -80.07 -5.76 6.66
C HIS A 251 -79.93 -7.27 6.43
N ARG A 252 -79.46 -7.97 7.47
CA ARG A 252 -79.34 -9.43 7.52
C ARG A 252 -80.74 -10.07 7.51
N GLN A 253 -81.12 -10.72 6.42
CA GLN A 253 -82.35 -11.53 6.40
C GLN A 253 -82.14 -12.79 7.25
N ILE A 254 -83.01 -12.96 8.24
CA ILE A 254 -83.06 -14.12 9.12
C ILE A 254 -84.25 -14.95 8.64
N MET A 255 -84.03 -16.24 8.35
CA MET A 255 -85.06 -17.21 7.98
C MET A 255 -85.23 -18.21 9.11
#